data_AF-A0A345ZCY8-F1
#
_entry.id   AF-A0A345ZCY8-F1
#
_cell.length_a   1.000
_cell.length_b   1.000
_cell.length_c   1.000
_cell.angle_alpha   90.00
_cell.angle_beta   90.00
_cell.angle_gamma   90.00
#
_symmetry.space_group_name_H-M   'P 1'
#
loop_
_entity.id
_entity.type
_entity.pdbx_description
1 polymer ?
#
loop_
_entity_poly.entity_id
_entity_poly.type
_entity_poly.pdbx_seq_one_letter_code
_entity_poly.pdbx_strand_id
1 'polypeptide(L)' 'MEIQKITTKLKTTIYISDEDEQLLDELFIKRMRDKNKTDRSALLCEGIRLLYAKEIGSSENHK' A
#
# COMPACT_ATOMS: atom_id res chain seq x y z
N MET A 1 -21.71 8.47 -2.38
CA MET A 1 -21.62 7.12 -1.78
C MET A 1 -20.78 7.23 -0.52
N GLU A 2 -21.39 7.10 0.66
CA GLU A 2 -20.61 7.00 1.90
C GLU A 2 -19.96 5.63 1.95
N ILE A 3 -18.62 5.61 1.89
CA ILE A 3 -17.85 4.39 2.12
C ILE A 3 -17.97 4.09 3.61
N GLN A 4 -18.84 3.13 3.97
CA GLN A 4 -18.89 2.60 5.33
C GLN A 4 -17.47 2.20 5.74
N LYS A 5 -17.02 2.73 6.88
CA LYS A 5 -15.69 2.45 7.43
C LYS A 5 -15.69 1.02 7.98
N ILE A 6 -15.54 0.06 7.07
CA ILE A 6 -15.44 -1.36 7.38
C ILE A 6 -14.17 -1.55 8.22
N THR A 7 -14.33 -1.82 9.51
CA THR A 7 -13.25 -2.07 10.47
C THR A 7 -12.75 -3.52 10.44
N THR A 8 -13.34 -4.38 9.60
CA THR A 8 -12.88 -5.76 9.44
C THR A 8 -11.64 -5.82 8.55
N LYS A 9 -10.51 -6.26 9.13
CA LYS A 9 -9.30 -6.55 8.37
C LYS A 9 -9.54 -7.78 7.50
N LEU A 10 -9.46 -7.61 6.18
CA LEU A 10 -9.46 -8.70 5.21
C LEU A 10 -8.04 -9.25 5.04
N LYS A 11 -7.90 -10.57 4.97
CA LYS A 11 -6.65 -11.24 4.60
C LYS A 11 -6.71 -11.60 3.13
N THR A 12 -5.62 -11.34 2.41
CA THR A 12 -5.45 -11.74 1.01
C THR A 12 -4.08 -12.36 0.82
N THR A 13 -4.00 -13.36 -0.04
CA THR A 13 -2.73 -13.91 -0.54
C THR A 13 -2.48 -13.29 -1.90
N ILE A 14 -1.24 -12.85 -2.14
CA ILE A 14 -0.82 -12.29 -3.43
C ILE A 14 0.40 -13.03 -3.93
N TYR A 15 0.54 -13.11 -5.25
CA TYR A 15 1.77 -13.56 -5.90
C TYR A 15 2.51 -12.33 -6.38
N ILE A 16 3.80 -12.25 -6.07
CA ILE A 16 4.72 -11.18 -6.49
C ILE A 16 5.99 -11.83 -7.02
N SER A 17 6.78 -11.07 -7.79
CA SER A 17 8.09 -11.55 -8.23
C SER A 17 9.10 -11.52 -7.08
N ASP A 18 10.19 -12.29 -7.20
CA ASP A 18 11.31 -12.26 -6.26
C ASP A 18 11.94 -10.85 -6.18
N GLU A 19 11.94 -10.11 -7.30
CA GLU A 19 12.43 -8.73 -7.36
C GLU A 19 11.53 -7.80 -6.52
N ASP A 20 10.21 -7.91 -6.66
CA ASP A 20 9.26 -7.12 -5.88
C ASP A 20 9.32 -7.45 -4.38
N GLU A 21 9.58 -8.72 -4.03
CA GLU A 21 9.80 -9.13 -2.64
C GLU A 21 11.04 -8.45 -2.05
N GLN A 22 12.15 -8.42 -2.78
CA GLN A 22 13.38 -7.73 -2.36
C GLN A 22 13.15 -6.24 -2.14
N LEU A 23 12.44 -5.57 -3.06
CA LEU A 23 12.09 -4.15 -2.93
C LEU A 23 11.21 -3.89 -1.69
N LEU A 24 10.24 -4.76 -1.43
CA LEU A 24 9.38 -4.68 -0.24
C LEU A 24 10.20 -4.82 1.05
N ASP A 25 11.17 -5.73 1.06
CA ASP A 25 12.05 -5.96 2.20
C ASP A 25 12.98 -4.77 2.48
N GLU A 26 13.57 -4.17 1.44
CA GLU A 26 14.37 -2.95 1.60
C GLU A 26 13.55 -1.79 2.17
N LEU A 27 12.32 -1.59 1.66
CA LEU A 27 11.41 -0.56 2.14
C LEU A 27 11.01 -0.79 3.60
N PHE A 28 10.70 -2.05 3.95
CA PHE A 28 10.39 -2.46 5.30
C PHE A 28 11.54 -2.19 6.26
N ILE A 29 12.76 -2.61 5.91
CA ILE A 29 13.97 -2.40 6.71
C ILE A 29 14.22 -0.90 6.91
N LYS A 30 14.13 -0.10 5.84
CA LYS A 30 14.30 1.36 5.91
C LYS A 30 13.33 1.98 6.90
N ARG A 31 12.04 1.66 6.81
CA ARG A 31 11.00 2.25 7.67
C ARG A 31 11.15 1.83 9.13
N MET A 32 11.59 0.60 9.38
CA MET A 32 11.93 0.13 10.72
C MET A 32 13.15 0.86 11.31
N ARG A 33 14.18 1.16 10.49
CA ARG A 33 15.34 1.98 10.91
C ARG A 33 14.93 3.41 11.28
N ASP A 34 13.96 3.97 10.56
CA ASP A 34 13.42 5.32 10.80
C ASP A 34 12.47 5.39 12.02
N LYS A 35 12.46 4.36 12.88
CA LYS A 35 11.56 4.20 14.05
C LYS A 35 10.06 4.27 13.72
N ASN A 36 9.71 4.09 12.45
CA ASN A 36 8.34 4.06 12.00
C ASN A 36 7.87 2.60 11.97
N LYS A 37 7.30 2.12 13.08
CA LYS A 37 6.77 0.75 13.17
C LYS A 37 5.76 0.53 12.03
N THR A 38 6.06 -0.40 11.16
CA THR A 38 5.22 -0.80 10.04
C THR A 38 5.16 -2.31 9.95
N ASP A 39 4.24 -2.84 9.15
CA ASP A 39 4.26 -4.22 8.69
C ASP A 39 4.24 -4.25 7.16
N ARG A 40 4.58 -5.40 6.57
CA ARG A 40 4.63 -5.58 5.11
C ARG A 40 3.25 -5.34 4.47
N SER A 41 2.17 -5.75 5.13
CA SER A 41 0.81 -5.53 4.63
C SER A 41 0.46 -4.05 4.58
N ALA A 42 0.89 -3.26 5.58
CA ALA A 42 0.69 -1.81 5.61
C ALA A 42 1.40 -1.13 4.43
N LEU A 43 2.62 -1.55 4.10
CA LEU A 43 3.38 -1.04 2.94
C LEU A 43 2.70 -1.38 1.61
N LEU A 44 2.24 -2.62 1.44
CA LEU A 44 1.49 -3.03 0.24
C LEU A 44 0.19 -2.22 0.10
N CYS A 45 -0.57 -2.06 1.19
CA CYS A 45 -1.78 -1.24 1.18
C CYS A 45 -1.48 0.24 0.91
N GLU A 46 -0.35 0.77 1.38
CA GLU A 46 0.09 2.13 1.07
C GLU A 46 0.40 2.28 -0.43
N GLY A 47 1.14 1.33 -1.01
CA GLY A 47 1.40 1.28 -2.45
C GLY A 47 0.13 1.25 -3.29
N ILE A 48 -0.86 0.44 -2.92
CA ILE A 48 -2.17 0.39 -3.60
C ILE A 48 -2.86 1.75 -3.56
N ARG A 49 -2.87 2.44 -2.41
CA ARG A 49 -3.48 3.77 -2.28
C ARG A 49 -2.76 4.82 -3.12
N LEU A 50 -1.43 4.78 -3.15
CA LEU A 50 -0.62 5.68 -3.98
C LEU A 50 -0.89 5.46 -5.47
N LEU A 51 -0.97 4.20 -5.91
CA LEU A 51 -1.31 3.85 -7.29
C LEU A 51 -2.72 4.32 -7.65
N TYR A 52 -3.71 4.05 -6.79
CA TYR A 52 -5.08 4.52 -6.98
C TYR A 52 -5.16 6.05 -7.09
N ALA A 53 -4.49 6.78 -6.21
CA ALA A 53 -4.46 8.24 -6.25
C ALA A 53 -3.83 8.75 -7.56
N LYS A 54 -2.78 8.09 -8.04
CA LYS A 54 -2.13 8.43 -9.30
C LYS A 54 -3.05 8.20 -10.51
N GLU A 55 -3.74 7.08 -10.57
CA GLU A 55 -4.55 6.67 -11.73
C GLU A 55 -5.94 7.31 -11.73
N ILE A 56 -6.63 7.29 -10.59
CA ILE A 56 -8.01 7.74 -10.46
C ILE A 56 -8.08 9.17 -9.94
N GLY A 57 -7.24 9.53 -8.96
CA GLY A 57 -7.22 10.89 -8.39
C GLY A 57 -6.77 11.96 -9.39
N SER A 58 -5.93 11.61 -10.37
CA SER A 58 -5.57 12.52 -11.48
C SER A 58 -6.70 12.73 -12.49
N SER A 59 -7.70 11.84 -12.50
CA SER A 59 -8.81 11.89 -13.46
C SER A 59 -9.94 12.85 -13.05
N GLU A 60 -9.95 13.37 -11.82
CA GLU A 60 -10.98 14.31 -11.34
C GLU A 60 -10.58 15.80 -11.42
N ASN A 61 -9.36 16.14 -11.85
CA ASN A 61 -8.88 17.53 -11.99
C ASN A 61 -8.88 18.06 -13.44
N HIS A 62 -9.66 17.46 -14.33
CA HIS A 62 -10.00 18.03 -15.64
C HIS A 62 -11.51 18.20 -15.75
N LYS A 63 -12.03 19.20 -15.01
CA LYS A 63 -13.34 19.80 -15.29
C LYS A 63 -13.33 21.27 -14.93
#